data_AF-A0A426YZY9-F1
#
_entry.id   AF-A0A426YZY9-F1
#
_cell.length_a   1.000
_cell.length_b   1.000
_cell.length_c   1.000
_cell.angle_alpha   90.00
_cell.angle_beta   90.00
_cell.angle_gamma   90.00
#
_symmetry.space_group_name_H-M   'P 1'
#
loop_
_entity.id
_entity.type
_entity.pdbx_description
1 polymer ?
#
loop_
_entity_poly.entity_id
_entity_poly.type
_entity_poly.pdbx_seq_one_letter_code
_entity_poly.pdbx_strand_id
1 'polypeptide(L)'
;MCWAFPTILYGIAQGWYDRLLLASSHSFDQLVREFEANFLTSARSKPIAVSLLGMRQKKDEHLSMYLTCFTKEIRAIPDTHRSLVIQAFMIEIRPSCLFWSLVEQPPTTVLKMLQRANQYVTAEALVVEKREDQKRPWAESSQGPPPGLLRKRTERAE
;
A
#
# COMPACT_ATOMS: atom_id res chain seq x y z
N MET A 1 -30.93 -25.14 -20.13
CA MET A 1 -30.75 -25.24 -18.66
C MET A 1 -29.85 -26.43 -18.35
N CYS A 2 -28.89 -26.28 -17.44
CA CYS A 2 -27.92 -27.32 -17.10
C CYS A 2 -28.47 -28.14 -15.91
N TRP A 3 -29.04 -29.32 -16.17
CA TRP A 3 -29.78 -30.12 -15.18
C TRP A 3 -28.90 -30.81 -14.14
N ALA A 4 -27.59 -30.92 -14.40
CA ALA A 4 -26.64 -31.59 -13.50
C ALA A 4 -25.93 -30.65 -12.51
N PHE A 5 -26.04 -29.33 -12.70
CA PHE A 5 -25.42 -28.35 -11.80
C PHE A 5 -26.05 -28.33 -10.39
N PRO A 6 -27.38 -28.43 -10.22
CA PRO A 6 -27.98 -28.43 -8.88
C PRO A 6 -27.59 -29.66 -8.06
N THR A 7 -27.37 -30.80 -8.72
CA THR A 7 -27.14 -32.09 -8.05
C THR A 7 -25.78 -32.19 -7.38
N ILE A 8 -24.86 -31.25 -7.67
CA ILE A 8 -23.54 -31.17 -7.04
C ILE A 8 -23.45 -30.10 -5.95
N LEU A 9 -24.50 -29.28 -5.76
CA LEU A 9 -24.52 -28.22 -4.75
C LEU A 9 -25.11 -28.71 -3.44
N TYR A 10 -24.49 -28.32 -2.33
CA TYR A 10 -24.94 -28.66 -0.98
C TYR A 10 -24.91 -27.43 -0.07
N GLY A 11 -25.70 -27.46 1.00
CA GLY A 11 -25.69 -26.44 2.05
C GLY A 11 -26.02 -25.03 1.54
N ILE A 12 -25.16 -24.05 1.85
CA ILE A 12 -25.37 -22.63 1.50
C ILE A 12 -25.46 -22.43 -0.02
N ALA A 13 -24.75 -23.23 -0.81
CA ALA A 13 -24.76 -23.17 -2.27
C ALA A 13 -26.07 -23.68 -2.88
N GLN A 14 -26.65 -24.73 -2.30
CA GLN A 14 -27.96 -25.22 -2.70
C GLN A 14 -29.05 -24.18 -2.41
N GLY A 15 -29.08 -23.64 -1.19
CA GLY A 15 -30.06 -22.62 -0.81
C GLY A 15 -29.92 -21.32 -1.61
N TRP A 16 -28.73 -20.97 -2.10
CA TRP A 16 -28.53 -19.87 -3.03
C TRP A 16 -29.12 -20.17 -4.43
N TYR A 17 -28.85 -21.36 -4.96
CA TYR A 17 -29.34 -21.77 -6.27
C TYR A 17 -30.87 -21.82 -6.32
N ASP A 18 -31.52 -22.29 -5.27
CA ASP A 18 -32.99 -22.31 -5.16
C ASP A 18 -33.59 -20.90 -5.19
N ARG A 19 -32.93 -19.91 -4.57
CA ARG A 19 -33.32 -18.49 -4.64
C ARG A 19 -33.11 -17.88 -6.02
N LEU A 20 -32.09 -18.32 -6.75
CA LEU A 20 -31.84 -17.86 -8.12
C LEU A 20 -32.91 -18.40 -9.09
N LEU A 21 -33.34 -19.65 -8.91
CA LEU A 21 -34.39 -20.26 -9.74
C LEU A 21 -35.73 -19.52 -9.61
N LEU A 22 -36.05 -19.02 -8.42
CA LEU A 22 -37.22 -18.18 -8.15
C LEU A 22 -37.19 -16.84 -8.91
N ALA A 23 -36.02 -16.38 -9.38
CA ALA A 23 -35.80 -15.11 -10.06
C ALA A 23 -35.49 -15.24 -11.58
N SER A 24 -35.71 -16.43 -12.16
CA SER A 24 -35.52 -16.76 -13.58
C SER A 24 -34.13 -16.43 -14.17
N SER A 25 -33.17 -17.34 -14.03
CA SER A 25 -31.92 -17.29 -14.81
C SER A 25 -32.12 -17.95 -16.18
N HIS A 26 -31.97 -17.20 -17.28
CA HIS A 26 -32.31 -17.68 -18.63
C HIS A 26 -31.12 -18.25 -19.42
N SER A 27 -29.91 -18.32 -18.85
CA SER A 27 -28.76 -18.96 -19.50
C SER A 27 -27.73 -19.52 -18.53
N PHE A 28 -26.92 -20.46 -19.00
CA PHE A 28 -25.79 -21.01 -18.24
C PHE A 28 -24.72 -19.94 -17.95
N ASP A 29 -24.43 -19.07 -18.92
CA ASP A 29 -23.46 -17.98 -18.72
C ASP A 29 -23.90 -17.00 -17.63
N GLN A 30 -25.22 -16.76 -17.52
CA GLN A 30 -25.77 -15.94 -16.43
C GLN A 30 -25.62 -16.66 -15.08
N LEU A 31 -25.87 -17.96 -15.02
CA LEU A 31 -25.67 -18.76 -13.81
C LEU A 31 -24.22 -18.74 -13.33
N VAL A 32 -23.25 -18.87 -14.25
CA VAL A 32 -21.81 -18.78 -13.91
C VAL A 32 -21.47 -17.40 -13.36
N ARG A 33 -21.93 -16.32 -14.01
CA ARG A 33 -21.70 -14.94 -13.53
C ARG A 33 -22.29 -14.71 -12.14
N GLU A 34 -23.50 -15.17 -11.88
CA GLU A 34 -24.16 -15.04 -10.58
C GLU A 34 -23.49 -15.91 -9.50
N PHE A 35 -23.03 -17.11 -9.86
CA PHE A 35 -22.29 -17.99 -8.97
C PHE A 35 -20.94 -17.36 -8.59
N GLU A 36 -20.17 -16.89 -9.57
CA GLU A 36 -18.92 -16.17 -9.34
C GLU A 36 -19.13 -14.93 -8.49
N ALA A 37 -20.15 -14.12 -8.79
CA ALA A 37 -20.47 -12.91 -8.04
C ALA A 37 -20.79 -13.22 -6.58
N ASN A 38 -21.59 -14.26 -6.29
CA ASN A 38 -21.96 -14.63 -4.93
C ASN A 38 -20.81 -15.33 -4.19
N PHE A 39 -20.14 -16.30 -4.82
CA PHE A 39 -19.17 -17.14 -4.13
C PHE A 39 -17.76 -16.53 -4.07
N LEU A 40 -17.30 -15.77 -5.07
CA LEU A 40 -15.99 -15.11 -5.00
C LEU A 40 -15.99 -13.94 -4.02
N THR A 41 -17.13 -13.26 -3.85
CA THR A 41 -17.28 -12.21 -2.83
C THR A 41 -17.46 -12.80 -1.44
N SER A 42 -18.20 -13.91 -1.29
CA SER A 42 -18.39 -14.59 0.00
C SER A 42 -17.19 -15.46 0.45
N ALA A 43 -16.33 -15.89 -0.48
CA ALA A 43 -15.16 -16.71 -0.17
C ALA A 43 -14.03 -15.93 0.53
N ARG A 44 -14.13 -14.61 0.62
CA ARG A 44 -13.22 -13.84 1.45
C ARG A 44 -13.56 -14.11 2.92
N SER A 45 -12.78 -15.00 3.53
CA SER A 45 -12.84 -15.21 4.97
C SER A 45 -12.66 -13.87 5.68
N LYS A 46 -13.45 -13.64 6.73
CA LYS A 46 -13.25 -12.48 7.59
C LYS A 46 -11.80 -12.54 8.10
N PRO A 47 -11.03 -11.45 8.00
CA PRO A 47 -9.69 -11.45 8.52
C PRO A 47 -9.74 -11.68 10.03
N ILE A 48 -8.73 -12.37 10.54
CA ILE A 48 -8.57 -12.69 11.96
C ILE A 48 -7.20 -12.16 12.40
N ALA A 49 -6.93 -12.11 13.70
CA ALA A 49 -5.70 -11.49 14.23
C ALA A 49 -4.40 -12.03 13.58
N VAL A 50 -4.37 -13.30 13.17
CA VAL A 50 -3.21 -13.90 12.48
C VAL A 50 -2.96 -13.30 11.09
N SER A 51 -3.99 -12.77 10.43
CA SER A 51 -3.87 -12.11 9.13
C SER A 51 -2.93 -10.90 9.18
N LEU A 52 -2.81 -10.23 10.33
CA LEU A 52 -1.88 -9.11 10.52
C LEU A 52 -0.40 -9.53 10.35
N LEU A 53 -0.04 -10.76 10.70
CA LEU A 53 1.31 -11.32 10.54
C LEU A 53 1.61 -11.71 9.08
N GLY A 54 0.61 -11.68 8.19
CA GLY A 54 0.82 -11.85 6.75
C GLY A 54 1.03 -10.52 6.03
N MET A 55 0.81 -9.39 6.70
CA MET A 55 0.88 -8.06 6.11
C MET A 55 2.31 -7.54 6.12
N ARG A 56 3.23 -8.21 5.42
CA ARG A 56 4.62 -7.75 5.28
C ARG A 56 4.71 -6.54 4.36
N GLN A 57 5.37 -5.47 4.81
CA GLN A 57 5.70 -4.35 3.94
C GLN A 57 6.68 -4.81 2.83
N LYS A 58 6.28 -4.68 1.57
CA LYS A 58 7.10 -5.15 0.44
C LYS A 58 8.32 -4.25 0.21
N LYS A 59 9.36 -4.80 -0.43
CA LYS A 59 10.64 -4.11 -0.69
C LYS A 59 10.47 -2.78 -1.43
N ASP A 60 9.53 -2.70 -2.37
CA ASP A 60 9.30 -1.51 -3.18
C ASP A 60 8.04 -0.74 -2.76
N GLU A 61 7.42 -1.13 -1.65
CA GLU A 61 6.19 -0.52 -1.14
C GLU A 61 6.49 0.64 -0.19
N HIS A 62 6.00 1.82 -0.54
CA HIS A 62 6.07 2.99 0.32
C HIS A 62 5.28 2.78 1.62
N LEU A 63 5.81 3.30 2.74
CA LEU A 63 5.19 3.10 4.06
C LEU A 63 3.75 3.63 4.13
N SER A 64 3.41 4.69 3.39
CA SER A 64 2.04 5.21 3.34
C SER A 64 1.03 4.21 2.75
N MET A 65 1.42 3.48 1.71
CA MET A 65 0.58 2.48 1.07
C MET A 65 0.36 1.30 2.03
N TYR A 66 1.45 0.85 2.64
CA TYR A 66 1.43 -0.17 3.67
C TYR A 66 0.49 0.18 4.83
N LEU A 67 0.62 1.39 5.39
CA LEU A 67 -0.21 1.88 6.50
C LEU A 67 -1.69 1.92 6.15
N THR A 68 -2.01 2.28 4.91
CA THR A 68 -3.39 2.32 4.41
C THR A 68 -4.01 0.92 4.44
N CYS A 69 -3.28 -0.08 3.93
CA CYS A 69 -3.68 -1.48 3.97
C CYS A 69 -3.80 -1.99 5.42
N PHE A 70 -2.76 -1.77 6.23
CA PHE A 70 -2.70 -2.26 7.61
C PHE A 70 -3.84 -1.69 8.48
N THR A 71 -4.13 -0.39 8.35
CA THR A 71 -5.22 0.26 9.09
C THR A 71 -6.58 -0.27 8.65
N LYS A 72 -6.75 -0.57 7.35
CA LYS A 72 -7.97 -1.20 6.84
C LYS A 72 -8.17 -2.60 7.43
N GLU A 73 -7.09 -3.38 7.52
CA GLU A 73 -7.14 -4.73 8.09
C GLU A 73 -7.51 -4.70 9.59
N ILE A 74 -6.86 -3.85 10.39
CA ILE A 74 -7.18 -3.71 11.82
C ILE A 74 -8.66 -3.37 12.03
N ARG A 75 -9.22 -2.47 11.21
CA ARG A 75 -10.64 -2.09 11.29
C ARG A 75 -11.58 -3.26 10.96
N ALA A 76 -11.13 -4.22 10.17
CA ALA A 76 -11.90 -5.41 9.82
C ALA A 76 -11.86 -6.52 10.89
N ILE A 77 -10.97 -6.40 11.89
CA ILE A 77 -10.79 -7.38 12.96
C ILE A 77 -11.14 -6.74 14.32
N PRO A 78 -12.45 -6.63 14.67
CA PRO A 78 -12.86 -6.09 15.96
C PRO A 78 -12.27 -6.91 17.12
N ASP A 79 -12.09 -6.27 18.28
CA ASP A 79 -11.64 -6.89 19.53
C ASP A 79 -10.21 -7.48 19.52
N THR A 80 -9.40 -7.15 18.51
CA THR A 80 -7.99 -7.56 18.49
C THR A 80 -7.20 -6.87 19.61
N HIS A 81 -6.49 -7.66 20.42
CA HIS A 81 -5.68 -7.13 21.51
C HIS A 81 -4.60 -6.16 20.98
N ARG A 82 -4.55 -4.94 21.53
CA ARG A 82 -3.64 -3.86 21.10
C ARG A 82 -2.18 -4.28 20.98
N SER A 83 -1.67 -5.10 21.89
CA SER A 83 -0.28 -5.55 21.85
C SER A 83 0.01 -6.43 20.64
N LEU A 84 -0.96 -7.22 20.18
CA LEU A 84 -0.81 -8.04 18.97
C LEU A 84 -0.72 -7.17 17.73
N VAL A 85 -1.56 -6.13 17.64
CA VAL A 85 -1.51 -5.17 16.53
C VAL A 85 -0.15 -4.47 16.47
N ILE A 86 0.34 -4.00 17.62
CA ILE A 86 1.64 -3.31 17.70
C ILE A 86 2.79 -4.26 17.34
N GLN A 87 2.79 -5.48 17.87
CA GLN A 87 3.82 -6.47 17.56
C GLN A 87 3.79 -6.86 16.08
N ALA A 88 2.63 -7.15 15.51
CA ALA A 88 2.49 -7.49 14.11
C ALA A 88 3.03 -6.36 13.22
N PHE A 89 2.68 -5.11 13.52
CA PHE A 89 3.23 -3.95 12.80
C PHE A 89 4.76 -3.91 12.88
N MET A 90 5.34 -4.06 14.07
CA MET A 90 6.79 -4.01 14.25
C MET A 90 7.53 -5.17 13.56
N ILE A 91 6.93 -6.37 13.50
CA ILE A 91 7.49 -7.55 12.83
C ILE A 91 7.43 -7.38 11.31
N GLU A 92 6.35 -6.80 10.80
CA GLU A 92 6.06 -6.80 9.37
C GLU A 92 6.56 -5.56 8.61
N ILE A 93 6.90 -4.48 9.29
CA ILE A 93 7.53 -3.32 8.64
C ILE A 93 8.98 -3.60 8.27
N ARG A 94 9.47 -2.92 7.24
CA ARG A 94 10.87 -3.02 6.84
C ARG A 94 11.80 -2.37 7.87
N PRO A 95 13.02 -2.90 8.05
CA PRO A 95 14.07 -2.20 8.78
C PRO A 95 14.27 -0.80 8.21
N SER A 96 14.07 0.21 9.06
CA SER A 96 14.06 1.64 8.72
C SER A 96 14.30 2.46 9.98
N CYS A 97 14.49 3.78 9.85
CA CYS A 97 14.59 4.65 11.03
C CYS A 97 13.32 4.59 11.89
N LEU A 98 12.15 4.39 11.29
CA LEU A 98 10.92 4.15 12.01
C LEU A 98 10.98 2.87 12.85
N PHE A 99 11.41 1.75 12.26
CA PHE A 99 11.56 0.48 12.98
C PHE A 99 12.42 0.63 14.22
N TRP A 100 13.60 1.24 14.08
CA TRP A 100 14.51 1.47 15.21
C TRP A 100 13.91 2.39 16.27
N SER A 101 13.21 3.46 15.87
CA SER A 101 12.50 4.34 16.79
C SER A 101 11.41 3.61 17.60
N LEU A 102 10.74 2.64 17.00
CA LEU A 102 9.73 1.81 17.67
C LEU A 102 10.35 0.76 18.59
N VAL A 103 11.52 0.22 18.25
CA VAL A 103 12.25 -0.70 19.14
C VAL A 103 12.80 0.03 20.35
N GLU A 104 13.41 1.20 20.15
CA GLU A 104 13.98 2.01 21.24
C GLU A 104 12.89 2.55 22.17
N GLN A 105 11.75 2.96 21.60
CA GLN A 105 10.61 3.44 22.36
C GLN A 105 9.33 2.73 21.93
N PRO A 106 9.03 1.55 22.48
CA PRO A 106 7.83 0.79 22.12
C PRO A 106 6.55 1.60 22.35
N PRO A 107 5.66 1.72 21.35
CA PRO A 107 4.40 2.41 21.54
C PRO A 107 3.48 1.60 22.46
N THR A 108 2.78 2.28 23.36
CA THR A 108 1.85 1.63 24.32
C THR A 108 0.42 1.47 23.76
N THR A 109 0.12 2.18 22.68
CA THR A 109 -1.20 2.18 22.02
C THR A 109 -1.04 2.16 20.50
N VAL A 110 -2.04 1.59 19.81
CA VAL A 110 -2.12 1.56 18.34
C VAL A 110 -2.14 2.99 17.77
N LEU A 111 -2.81 3.92 18.45
CA LEU A 111 -2.86 5.32 18.03
C LEU A 111 -1.46 5.96 18.02
N LYS A 112 -0.66 5.78 19.08
CA LYS A 112 0.71 6.31 19.15
C LYS A 112 1.60 5.70 18.07
N MET A 113 1.45 4.40 17.81
CA MET A 113 2.15 3.71 16.72
C MET A 113 1.82 4.33 15.36
N LEU A 114 0.53 4.47 15.03
CA LEU A 114 0.09 5.08 13.77
C LEU A 114 0.52 6.54 13.65
N GLN A 115 0.48 7.30 14.74
CA GLN A 115 0.94 8.70 14.75
C GLN A 115 2.42 8.80 14.36
N ARG A 116 3.29 7.99 14.98
CA ARG A 116 4.73 7.98 14.65
C ARG A 116 4.99 7.56 13.21
N ALA A 117 4.27 6.55 12.74
CA ALA A 117 4.40 6.09 11.35
C ALA A 117 3.99 7.19 10.35
N ASN A 118 2.90 7.91 10.61
CA ASN A 118 2.47 9.05 9.78
C ASN A 118 3.46 10.23 9.82
N GLN A 119 4.05 10.52 10.98
CA GLN A 119 5.11 11.53 11.10
C GLN A 119 6.32 11.16 10.25
N TYR A 120 6.71 9.87 10.24
CA TYR A 120 7.79 9.39 9.39
C TYR A 120 7.47 9.54 7.90
N VAL A 121 6.28 9.12 7.46
CA VAL A 121 5.81 9.31 6.07
C VAL A 121 5.88 10.77 5.65
N THR A 122 5.45 11.68 6.53
CA THR A 122 5.48 13.13 6.27
C THR A 122 6.92 13.63 6.15
N ALA A 123 7.81 13.19 7.05
CA ALA A 123 9.22 13.56 7.02
C ALA A 123 9.93 13.04 5.76
N GLU A 124 9.66 11.80 5.33
CA GLU A 124 10.20 11.24 4.09
C GLU A 124 9.76 12.06 2.87
N ALA A 125 8.47 12.45 2.80
CA ALA A 125 7.96 13.28 1.71
C ALA A 125 8.67 14.64 1.62
N LEU A 126 8.90 15.31 2.76
CA LEU A 126 9.62 16.60 2.82
C LEU A 126 11.07 16.48 2.38
N VAL A 127 11.74 15.36 2.67
CA VAL A 127 13.13 15.12 2.23
C VAL A 127 13.18 14.91 0.72
N VAL A 128 12.20 14.21 0.14
CA VAL A 128 12.10 14.02 -1.31
C VAL A 128 11.87 15.35 -2.03
N GLU A 129 10.96 16.18 -1.52
CA GLU A 129 10.69 17.53 -2.06
C GLU A 129 11.96 18.38 -2.10
N LYS A 130 12.70 18.48 -0.98
CA LYS A 130 13.96 19.23 -0.91
C LYS A 130 15.03 18.73 -1.88
N ARG A 131 15.09 17.42 -2.15
CA ARG A 131 16.03 16.85 -3.11
C ARG A 131 15.68 17.22 -4.56
N GLU A 132 14.40 17.32 -4.89
CA GLU A 132 13.97 17.77 -6.21
C GLU A 132 14.21 19.28 -6.39
N ASP A 133 13.95 20.08 -5.37
CA ASP A 133 14.25 21.52 -5.37
C ASP A 133 15.74 21.80 -5.54
N GLN A 134 16.62 20.93 -5.02
CA GLN A 134 18.08 21.02 -5.20
C GLN A 134 18.58 20.56 -6.57
N LYS A 135 17.79 19.79 -7.34
CA LYS A 135 18.15 19.43 -8.72
C LYS A 135 17.79 20.52 -9.73
N ARG A 136 16.75 21.31 -9.45
CA ARG A 136 16.31 22.43 -10.29
C ARG A 136 17.25 23.66 -10.40
N PRO A 137 18.18 24.00 -9.48
CA PRO A 137 18.99 25.20 -9.62
C PRO A 137 20.20 25.04 -10.55
N TRP A 138 20.60 23.80 -10.87
CA TRP A 138 21.82 23.55 -11.66
C TRP A 138 21.63 23.73 -13.17
N ALA A 139 20.39 23.74 -13.66
CA ALA A 139 20.11 23.85 -15.09
C ALA A 139 20.17 25.30 -15.65
N GLU A 140 20.18 26.33 -14.81
CA GLU A 140 20.05 27.74 -15.26
C GLU A 140 21.30 28.62 -15.03
N SER A 141 22.35 28.17 -14.34
CA SER A 141 23.52 29.04 -14.04
C SER A 141 24.63 29.05 -15.10
N SER A 142 24.47 28.31 -16.20
CA SER A 142 25.51 28.13 -17.21
C SER A 142 25.26 28.94 -18.49
N GLN A 143 25.14 30.27 -18.41
CA GLN A 143 25.22 31.10 -19.62
C GLN A 143 25.87 32.47 -19.38
N GLY A 144 27.09 32.63 -19.93
CA GLY A 144 27.70 33.93 -20.25
C GLY A 144 29.18 34.04 -19.84
N PRO A 145 30.15 34.02 -20.78
CA PRO A 145 31.52 34.44 -20.49
C PRO A 145 31.59 35.97 -20.40
N PRO A 146 32.47 36.56 -19.56
CA PRO A 146 32.54 38.00 -19.37
C PRO A 146 33.19 38.71 -20.58
N PRO A 147 32.81 39.97 -20.90
CA PRO A 147 33.34 40.66 -22.07
C PRO A 147 34.76 41.23 -21.83
N GLY A 148 35.69 40.74 -22.66
CA GLY A 148 36.91 41.37 -23.19
C GLY A 148 37.66 42.47 -22.41
N LEU A 149 38.96 42.20 -22.15
CA LEU A 149 39.98 43.24 -22.19
C LEU A 149 40.95 42.96 -23.35
N LEU A 150 40.76 43.72 -24.43
CA LEU A 150 41.63 43.81 -25.59
C LEU A 150 42.89 44.60 -25.20
N ARG A 151 44.07 43.96 -25.16
CA ARG A 151 45.35 44.69 -25.17
C ARG A 151 46.38 44.07 -26.11
N LYS A 152 46.37 44.66 -27.30
CA LYS A 152 47.37 44.75 -28.37
C LYS A 152 48.82 44.86 -27.85
N ARG A 153 49.74 44.01 -28.34
CA ARG A 153 51.15 44.32 -28.73
C ARG A 153 51.79 43.06 -29.35
N THR A 154 51.75 42.86 -30.66
CA THR A 154 52.75 43.28 -31.67
C THR A 154 54.18 42.80 -31.38
N GLU A 155 54.50 41.68 -32.05
CA GLU A 155 55.74 41.25 -32.73
C GLU A 155 57.13 41.54 -32.13
N ARG A 156 57.87 40.44 -31.99
CA ARG A 156 59.33 40.35 -31.81
C ARG A 156 59.95 40.22 -33.22
N ALA A 157 60.92 41.07 -33.55
CA ALA A 157 61.87 40.84 -34.63
C ALA A 157 63.27 41.23 -34.15
N GLU A 158 64.22 40.33 -34.36
CA GLU A 158 65.67 40.62 -34.49
C GLU A 158 65.94 41.39 -35.78
#